data_AF-A0A959X1Z4-F1
#
_entry.id   AF-A0A959X1Z4-F1
#
_cell.length_a   1.000
_cell.length_b   1.000
_cell.length_c   1.000
_cell.angle_alpha   90.00
_cell.angle_beta   90.00
_cell.angle_gamma   90.00
#
_symmetry.space_group_name_H-M   'P 1'
#
loop_
_entity.id
_entity.type
_entity.pdbx_description
1 polymer ?
#
loop_
_entity_poly.entity_id
_entity_poly.type
_entity_poly.pdbx_seq_one_letter_code
_entity_poly.pdbx_strand_id
1 'polypeptide(L)'
;MRVLSAMSGGVDSSVATARLIAAGHQVTGVHLALSRTPLAQRVGSRGCCSLADVHDARRVADRLGIDFYVWDFSERFADDVIGDFLDEYAAGRTPNPCLRCNERIKFAALLAKGLALGYDAVATGHYARLIDGDHGLELWRSRDPGKDQSYVLGVLDQYQLAHSLFPLGDSLKSQVRAEAAGLGLAVADKPDSNDICFIPDGNTAGFLAEKLGDAPGVIVDADGRRLGEHQGTFRYTIGQRKGL
;
A
#
# COMPACT_ATOMS: atom_id res chain seq x y z
N MET A 1 19.99 15.04 -1.62
CA MET A 1 19.24 14.16 -2.52
C MET A 1 17.96 14.85 -2.97
N ARG A 2 17.56 14.62 -4.21
CA ARG A 2 16.24 14.86 -4.78
C ARG A 2 15.38 13.64 -4.50
N VAL A 3 14.33 13.78 -3.71
CA VAL A 3 13.51 12.67 -3.24
C VAL A 3 12.09 12.81 -3.76
N LEU A 4 11.59 11.74 -4.38
CA LEU A 4 10.20 11.65 -4.81
C LEU A 4 9.39 10.96 -3.70
N SER A 5 8.56 11.72 -2.98
CA SER A 5 7.76 11.19 -1.87
C SER A 5 6.39 10.72 -2.35
N ALA A 6 6.10 9.42 -2.21
CA ALA A 6 4.80 8.85 -2.51
C ALA A 6 3.79 9.20 -1.40
N MET A 7 2.85 10.09 -1.73
CA MET A 7 1.88 10.67 -0.81
C MET A 7 0.49 10.07 -1.05
N SER A 8 0.04 9.20 -0.14
CA SER A 8 -1.26 8.50 -0.25
C SER A 8 -2.45 9.33 0.26
N GLY A 9 -2.23 10.56 0.73
CA GLY A 9 -3.25 11.35 1.42
C GLY A 9 -3.51 10.89 2.86
N GLY A 10 -2.66 10.02 3.40
CA GLY A 10 -2.70 9.57 4.79
C GLY A 10 -1.68 10.30 5.67
N VAL A 11 -1.83 10.15 6.99
CA VAL A 11 -0.93 10.74 7.99
C VAL A 11 0.52 10.28 7.82
N ASP A 12 0.74 9.01 7.50
CA ASP A 12 2.08 8.40 7.45
C ASP A 12 2.93 8.98 6.33
N SER A 13 2.42 8.95 5.09
CA SER A 13 3.16 9.56 3.98
C SER A 13 3.36 11.06 4.15
N SER A 14 2.46 11.73 4.86
CA SER A 14 2.54 13.17 5.11
C SER A 14 3.68 13.51 6.07
N VAL A 15 3.77 12.81 7.19
CA VAL A 15 4.86 12.98 8.17
C VAL A 15 6.19 12.49 7.60
N ALA A 16 6.20 11.38 6.87
CA ALA A 16 7.40 10.91 6.18
C ALA A 16 7.97 11.97 5.24
N THR A 17 7.10 12.65 4.48
CA THR A 17 7.46 13.77 3.61
C THR A 17 8.03 14.94 4.41
N ALA A 18 7.36 15.35 5.49
CA ALA A 18 7.82 16.44 6.35
C ALA A 18 9.21 16.18 6.95
N ARG A 19 9.48 14.95 7.42
CA ARG A 19 10.78 14.55 7.95
C ARG A 19 11.90 14.62 6.91
N LEU A 20 11.61 14.25 5.67
CA LEU A 20 12.58 14.35 4.59
C LEU A 20 12.96 15.80 4.27
N ILE A 21 11.98 16.70 4.30
CA ILE A 21 12.22 18.15 4.16
C ILE A 21 13.09 18.63 5.32
N ALA A 22 12.75 18.26 6.56
CA ALA A 22 13.51 18.65 7.75
C ALA A 22 14.95 18.11 7.74
N ALA A 23 15.18 16.95 7.12
CA ALA A 23 16.51 16.37 6.89
C ALA A 23 17.30 17.06 5.76
N GLY A 24 16.75 18.09 5.11
CA GLY A 24 17.43 18.88 4.09
C GLY A 24 17.37 18.30 2.67
N HIS A 25 16.46 17.34 2.41
CA HIS A 25 16.25 16.84 1.05
C HIS A 25 15.43 17.80 0.19
N GLN A 26 15.66 17.76 -1.13
CA GLN A 26 14.80 18.42 -2.11
C GLN A 26 13.64 17.48 -2.43
N VAL A 27 12.47 17.72 -1.81
CA VAL A 27 11.35 16.78 -1.88
C VAL A 27 10.30 17.25 -2.89
N THR A 28 9.88 16.34 -3.78
CA THR A 28 8.68 16.48 -4.60
C THR A 28 7.66 15.44 -4.17
N GLY A 29 6.41 15.84 -3.96
CA GLY A 29 5.31 14.93 -3.67
C GLY A 29 4.73 14.32 -4.94
N VAL A 30 4.35 13.05 -4.87
CA VAL A 30 3.57 12.40 -5.94
C VAL A 30 2.48 11.53 -5.35
N HIS A 31 1.27 11.64 -5.91
CA HIS A 31 0.19 10.70 -5.65
C HIS A 31 0.00 9.77 -6.84
N LEU A 32 -0.21 8.48 -6.56
CA LEU A 32 -0.45 7.47 -7.60
C LEU A 32 -1.95 7.29 -7.80
N ALA A 33 -2.46 7.67 -8.96
CA ALA A 33 -3.79 7.29 -9.38
C ALA A 33 -3.77 5.84 -9.85
N LEU A 34 -4.32 4.94 -9.04
CA LEU A 34 -4.31 3.48 -9.27
C LEU A 34 -5.65 2.96 -9.83
N SER A 35 -6.64 3.82 -10.04
CA SER A 35 -7.94 3.47 -10.63
C SER A 35 -8.36 4.53 -11.64
N ARG A 36 -8.82 4.10 -12.83
CA ARG A 36 -9.41 4.98 -13.86
C ARG A 36 -10.83 5.41 -13.52
N THR A 37 -11.55 4.57 -12.80
CA THR A 37 -12.86 4.90 -12.25
C THR A 37 -12.62 5.62 -10.94
N PRO A 38 -13.18 6.82 -10.70
CA PRO A 38 -13.23 7.38 -9.36
C PRO A 38 -13.99 6.37 -8.51
N LEU A 39 -13.27 5.52 -7.75
CA LEU A 39 -13.89 4.70 -6.73
C LEU A 39 -14.65 5.70 -5.86
N ALA A 40 -15.97 5.52 -5.86
CA ALA A 40 -16.97 6.53 -5.56
C ALA A 40 -16.57 7.50 -4.44
N GLN A 41 -17.07 8.73 -4.54
CA GLN A 41 -17.08 9.81 -3.55
C GLN A 41 -17.68 9.40 -2.18
N ARG A 42 -17.18 8.33 -1.56
CA ARG A 42 -17.66 7.81 -0.29
C ARG A 42 -16.72 8.30 0.79
N VAL A 43 -17.23 9.25 1.57
CA VAL A 43 -16.71 9.58 2.89
C VAL A 43 -16.52 8.28 3.67
N GLY A 44 -15.29 7.98 4.10
CA GLY A 44 -14.96 6.75 4.82
C GLY A 44 -14.40 5.60 3.98
N SER A 45 -13.93 5.84 2.75
CA SER A 45 -13.21 4.81 1.97
C SER A 45 -11.99 4.31 2.73
N ARG A 46 -11.85 2.99 2.88
CA ARG A 46 -10.71 2.36 3.56
C ARG A 46 -9.45 2.26 2.70
N GLY A 47 -9.51 2.64 1.42
CA GLY A 47 -8.40 2.62 0.46
C GLY A 47 -7.79 4.00 0.22
N CYS A 48 -6.60 4.03 -0.40
CA CYS A 48 -5.83 5.24 -0.72
C CYS A 48 -6.07 5.83 -2.12
N CYS A 49 -7.05 5.30 -2.87
CA CYS A 49 -7.24 5.57 -4.29
C CYS A 49 -8.46 6.46 -4.59
N SER A 50 -8.95 7.21 -3.59
CA SER A 50 -10.10 8.09 -3.76
C SER A 50 -9.68 9.50 -4.21
N LEU A 51 -10.62 10.24 -4.83
CA LEU A 51 -10.40 11.66 -5.14
C LEU A 51 -10.14 12.48 -3.86
N ALA A 52 -10.74 12.08 -2.72
CA ALA A 52 -10.50 12.72 -1.44
C ALA A 52 -9.03 12.57 -0.99
N ASP A 53 -8.44 11.40 -1.20
CA ASP A 53 -7.02 11.14 -0.87
C ASP A 53 -6.07 12.01 -1.70
N VAL A 54 -6.38 12.20 -2.99
CA VAL A 54 -5.61 13.11 -3.86
C VAL A 54 -5.65 14.54 -3.31
N HIS A 55 -6.84 15.02 -2.90
CA HIS A 55 -6.99 16.36 -2.34
C HIS A 55 -6.32 16.51 -0.98
N ASP A 56 -6.37 15.48 -0.12
CA ASP A 56 -5.63 15.45 1.14
C ASP A 56 -4.12 15.55 0.91
N ALA A 57 -3.60 14.74 -0.02
CA ALA A 57 -2.18 14.75 -0.36
C ALA A 57 -1.74 16.11 -0.93
N ARG A 58 -2.55 16.72 -1.80
CA ARG A 58 -2.32 18.08 -2.32
C ARG A 58 -2.28 19.11 -1.19
N ARG A 59 -3.28 19.12 -0.30
CA ARG A 59 -3.33 20.07 0.83
C ARG A 59 -2.11 19.95 1.73
N VAL A 60 -1.65 18.73 1.99
CA VAL A 60 -0.42 18.49 2.75
C VAL A 60 0.79 19.04 2.00
N ALA A 61 0.92 18.77 0.70
CA ALA A 61 2.02 19.28 -0.10
C ALA A 61 2.07 20.82 -0.12
N ASP A 62 0.92 21.48 -0.30
CA ASP A 62 0.79 22.93 -0.26
C ASP A 62 1.22 23.48 1.12
N ARG A 63 0.80 22.81 2.20
CA ARG A 63 1.15 23.19 3.58
C ARG A 63 2.64 23.03 3.88
N LEU A 64 3.27 22.02 3.29
CA LEU A 64 4.71 21.75 3.38
C LEU A 64 5.54 22.57 2.38
N GLY A 65 4.91 23.28 1.44
CA GLY A 65 5.58 24.14 0.46
C GLY A 65 6.38 23.37 -0.59
N ILE A 66 5.90 22.20 -1.02
CA ILE A 66 6.58 21.37 -2.04
C ILE A 66 5.75 21.22 -3.31
N ASP A 67 6.45 20.99 -4.43
CA ASP A 67 5.81 20.60 -5.69
C ASP A 67 5.07 19.27 -5.54
N PHE A 68 3.93 19.15 -6.21
CA PHE A 68 3.10 17.95 -6.15
C PHE A 68 2.46 17.59 -7.49
N TYR A 69 2.62 16.32 -7.85
CA TYR A 69 2.07 15.73 -9.07
C TYR A 69 1.12 14.57 -8.77
N VAL A 70 0.23 14.30 -9.71
CA VAL A 70 -0.58 13.07 -9.73
C VAL A 70 -0.14 12.28 -10.96
N TRP A 71 0.29 11.05 -10.77
CA TRP A 71 0.70 10.16 -11.84
C TRP A 71 -0.27 8.99 -11.97
N ASP A 72 -0.71 8.75 -13.19
CA ASP A 72 -1.54 7.61 -13.52
C ASP A 72 -0.67 6.34 -13.64
N PHE A 73 -0.99 5.35 -12.80
CA PHE A 73 -0.47 3.99 -12.84
C PHE A 73 -1.61 2.96 -12.89
N SER A 74 -2.82 3.39 -13.20
CA SER A 74 -4.05 2.58 -13.15
C SER A 74 -4.00 1.35 -14.05
N GLU A 75 -3.41 1.46 -15.24
CA GLU A 75 -3.28 0.34 -16.18
C GLU A 75 -2.35 -0.73 -15.62
N ARG A 76 -1.12 -0.35 -15.24
CA ARG A 76 -0.18 -1.26 -14.59
C ARG A 76 -0.74 -1.84 -13.29
N PHE A 77 -1.47 -1.05 -12.51
CA PHE A 77 -2.10 -1.55 -11.29
C PHE A 77 -3.20 -2.58 -11.58
N ALA A 78 -4.02 -2.34 -12.60
CA ALA A 78 -5.03 -3.29 -13.03
C ALA A 78 -4.39 -4.61 -13.49
N ASP A 79 -3.34 -4.54 -14.30
CA ASP A 79 -2.71 -5.74 -14.87
C ASP A 79 -1.84 -6.48 -13.83
N ASP A 80 -0.89 -5.77 -13.20
CA ASP A 80 0.15 -6.38 -12.37
C ASP A 80 -0.30 -6.68 -10.94
N VAL A 81 -1.42 -6.10 -10.48
CA VAL A 81 -1.91 -6.27 -9.10
C VAL A 81 -3.32 -6.87 -9.08
N ILE A 82 -4.28 -6.28 -9.79
CA ILE A 82 -5.66 -6.81 -9.79
C ILE A 82 -5.75 -8.09 -10.64
N GLY A 83 -5.08 -8.15 -11.78
CA GLY A 83 -5.00 -9.35 -12.63
C GLY A 83 -4.40 -10.54 -11.88
N ASP A 84 -3.19 -10.36 -11.33
CA ASP A 84 -2.52 -11.38 -10.48
C ASP A 84 -3.42 -11.83 -9.32
N PHE A 85 -4.09 -10.89 -8.64
CA PHE A 85 -5.03 -11.21 -7.57
C PHE A 85 -6.18 -12.12 -8.04
N LEU A 86 -6.78 -11.83 -9.19
CA LEU A 86 -7.86 -12.64 -9.75
C LEU A 86 -7.37 -14.03 -10.19
N ASP A 87 -6.21 -14.09 -10.86
CA ASP A 87 -5.62 -15.33 -11.36
C ASP A 87 -5.23 -16.28 -10.23
N GLU A 88 -4.65 -15.74 -9.16
CA GLU A 88 -4.27 -16.49 -7.96
C GLU A 88 -5.50 -17.10 -7.27
N TYR A 89 -6.59 -16.33 -7.14
CA TYR A 89 -7.85 -16.84 -6.59
C TYR A 89 -8.51 -17.86 -7.51
N ALA A 90 -8.50 -17.65 -8.83
CA ALA A 90 -8.99 -18.61 -9.81
C ALA A 90 -8.23 -19.94 -9.73
N ALA A 91 -6.94 -19.90 -9.38
CA ALA A 91 -6.12 -21.07 -9.15
C ALA A 91 -6.20 -21.63 -7.71
N GLY A 92 -7.13 -21.15 -6.87
CA GLY A 92 -7.38 -21.66 -5.52
C GLY A 92 -6.34 -21.23 -4.47
N ARG A 93 -5.58 -20.17 -4.72
CA ARG A 93 -4.60 -19.59 -3.79
C ARG A 93 -5.16 -18.34 -3.11
N THR A 94 -4.55 -17.93 -2.00
CA THR A 94 -4.88 -16.68 -1.30
C THR A 94 -3.72 -15.68 -1.47
N PRO A 95 -3.79 -14.77 -2.45
CA PRO A 95 -2.73 -13.81 -2.74
C PRO A 95 -2.68 -12.65 -1.72
N ASN A 96 -1.55 -11.96 -1.68
CA ASN A 96 -1.40 -10.68 -0.98
C ASN A 96 -1.16 -9.55 -1.98
N PRO A 97 -2.19 -8.74 -2.33
CA PRO A 97 -2.06 -7.71 -3.35
C PRO A 97 -1.16 -6.54 -2.91
N CYS A 98 -0.98 -6.31 -1.60
CA CYS A 98 -0.08 -5.26 -1.10
C CYS A 98 1.39 -5.59 -1.39
N LEU A 99 1.74 -6.88 -1.28
CA LEU A 99 3.08 -7.38 -1.62
C LEU A 99 3.38 -7.16 -3.12
N ARG A 100 2.43 -7.50 -4.00
CA ARG A 100 2.53 -7.25 -5.45
C ARG A 100 2.60 -5.76 -5.80
N CYS A 101 1.80 -4.93 -5.14
CA CYS A 101 1.83 -3.48 -5.34
C CYS A 101 3.20 -2.86 -4.98
N ASN A 102 3.83 -3.32 -3.88
CA ASN A 102 5.18 -2.86 -3.55
C ASN A 102 6.21 -3.37 -4.57
N GLU A 103 6.15 -4.65 -4.94
CA GLU A 103 7.05 -5.29 -5.91
C GLU A 103 7.01 -4.62 -7.29
N ARG A 104 5.80 -4.38 -7.82
CA ARG A 104 5.59 -4.00 -9.24
C ARG A 104 5.32 -2.52 -9.44
N ILE A 105 4.68 -1.86 -8.48
CA ILE A 105 4.22 -0.47 -8.65
C ILE A 105 5.12 0.50 -7.91
N LYS A 106 5.16 0.46 -6.57
CA LYS A 106 5.82 1.52 -5.79
C LYS A 106 7.35 1.52 -5.94
N PHE A 107 7.97 0.35 -5.94
CA PHE A 107 9.44 0.26 -5.96
C PHE A 107 9.99 -0.30 -7.27
N ALA A 108 9.15 -0.57 -8.25
CA ALA A 108 9.57 -0.82 -9.63
C ALA A 108 9.10 0.32 -10.54
N ALA A 109 7.81 0.40 -10.86
CA ALA A 109 7.31 1.38 -11.84
C ALA A 109 7.52 2.85 -11.41
N LEU A 110 7.18 3.20 -10.17
CA LEU A 110 7.38 4.54 -9.63
C LEU A 110 8.86 4.85 -9.47
N LEU A 111 9.65 3.93 -8.92
CA LEU A 111 11.11 4.11 -8.78
C LEU A 111 11.77 4.36 -10.13
N ALA A 112 11.54 3.49 -11.12
CA ALA A 112 12.11 3.62 -12.45
C ALA A 112 11.76 4.97 -13.10
N LYS A 113 10.48 5.40 -12.99
CA LYS A 113 10.06 6.70 -13.50
C LYS A 113 10.71 7.86 -12.74
N GLY A 114 10.84 7.77 -11.42
CA GLY A 114 11.52 8.76 -10.59
C GLY A 114 12.99 8.92 -10.97
N LEU A 115 13.73 7.81 -11.06
CA LEU A 115 15.14 7.84 -11.45
C LEU A 115 15.33 8.42 -12.87
N ALA A 116 14.47 8.04 -13.82
CA ALA A 116 14.50 8.60 -15.17
C ALA A 116 14.26 10.12 -15.24
N LEU A 117 13.56 10.68 -14.26
CA LEU A 117 13.32 12.13 -14.11
C LEU A 117 14.40 12.84 -13.26
N GLY A 118 15.43 12.11 -12.85
CA GLY A 118 16.57 12.63 -12.10
C GLY A 118 16.33 12.79 -10.61
N TYR A 119 15.37 12.05 -10.04
CA TYR A 119 15.31 11.86 -8.59
C TYR A 119 16.33 10.81 -8.17
N ASP A 120 16.86 10.92 -6.95
CA ASP A 120 17.85 9.99 -6.40
C ASP A 120 17.18 8.82 -5.68
N ALA A 121 15.98 9.04 -5.11
CA ALA A 121 15.29 8.03 -4.31
C ALA A 121 13.77 8.24 -4.29
N VAL A 122 13.04 7.16 -3.99
CA VAL A 122 11.60 7.19 -3.67
C VAL A 122 11.41 7.03 -2.17
N ALA A 123 10.58 7.87 -1.58
CA ALA A 123 10.19 7.74 -0.19
C ALA A 123 8.73 7.31 -0.04
N THR A 124 8.45 6.55 1.01
CA THR A 124 7.10 6.13 1.36
C THR A 124 6.87 6.25 2.86
N GLY A 125 5.60 6.30 3.28
CA GLY A 125 5.22 6.26 4.69
C GLY A 125 5.26 4.86 5.31
N HIS A 126 6.04 3.91 4.77
CA HIS A 126 6.10 2.58 5.35
C HIS A 126 6.90 2.56 6.67
N TYR A 127 6.44 1.74 7.60
CA TYR A 127 7.12 1.46 8.86
C TYR A 127 8.07 0.27 8.68
N ALA A 128 9.30 0.57 8.26
CA ALA A 128 10.42 -0.35 8.21
C ALA A 128 11.72 0.46 8.32
N ARG A 129 12.83 -0.20 8.66
CA ARG A 129 14.14 0.44 8.77
C ARG A 129 15.07 -0.10 7.70
N LEU A 130 15.93 0.77 7.19
CA LEU A 130 17.06 0.40 6.34
C LEU A 130 18.33 0.66 7.15
N ILE A 131 19.19 -0.35 7.24
CA ILE A 131 20.44 -0.29 8.02
C ILE A 131 21.57 -0.80 7.12
N ASP A 132 22.71 -0.11 7.13
CA ASP A 132 23.92 -0.62 6.48
C ASP A 132 24.38 -1.90 7.20
N GLY A 133 24.42 -3.01 6.46
CA GLY A 133 24.92 -4.30 6.92
C GLY A 133 26.16 -4.75 6.14
N ASP A 134 26.69 -5.91 6.51
CA ASP A 134 27.95 -6.44 5.97
C ASP A 134 27.87 -6.79 4.46
N HIS A 135 26.67 -6.97 3.93
CA HIS A 135 26.40 -7.37 2.54
C HIS A 135 25.61 -6.33 1.75
N GLY A 136 25.50 -5.10 2.25
CA GLY A 136 24.70 -4.04 1.66
C GLY A 136 23.57 -3.60 2.58
N LEU A 137 22.53 -3.00 2.01
CA LEU A 137 21.45 -2.42 2.79
C LEU A 137 20.50 -3.53 3.26
N GLU A 138 20.23 -3.56 4.56
CA GLU A 138 19.36 -4.55 5.19
C GLU A 138 17.99 -3.96 5.50
N LEU A 139 16.93 -4.73 5.24
CA LEU A 139 15.56 -4.39 5.62
C LEU A 139 15.25 -4.92 7.03
N TRP A 140 15.03 -4.02 7.97
CA TRP A 140 14.76 -4.32 9.37
C TRP A 140 13.32 -3.98 9.75
N ARG A 141 12.81 -4.70 10.75
CA ARG A 141 11.50 -4.40 11.35
C ARG A 141 11.47 -2.99 11.93
N SER A 142 10.30 -2.35 11.84
CA SER A 142 9.99 -1.10 12.52
C SER A 142 10.21 -1.20 14.03
N ARG A 143 10.50 -0.07 14.67
CA ARG A 143 10.46 0.08 16.13
C ARG A 143 9.05 -0.12 16.70
N ASP A 144 8.00 0.09 15.90
CA ASP A 144 6.61 -0.20 16.25
C ASP A 144 6.20 -1.57 15.70
N PRO A 145 6.14 -2.63 16.53
CA PRO A 145 5.79 -3.96 16.06
C PRO A 145 4.34 -4.05 15.54
N GLY A 146 3.44 -3.20 16.04
CA GLY A 146 2.04 -3.18 15.64
C GLY A 146 1.80 -2.51 14.28
N LYS A 147 2.80 -1.76 13.79
CA LYS A 147 2.77 -1.12 12.47
C LYS A 147 3.83 -1.66 11.51
N ASP A 148 4.66 -2.61 11.92
CA ASP A 148 5.74 -3.12 11.09
C ASP A 148 5.23 -3.57 9.70
N GLN A 149 5.88 -3.04 8.66
CA GLN A 149 5.56 -3.31 7.27
C GLN A 149 6.73 -3.98 6.54
N SER A 150 7.76 -4.44 7.26
CA SER A 150 8.88 -5.18 6.68
C SER A 150 8.43 -6.40 5.87
N TYR A 151 7.34 -7.08 6.30
CA TYR A 151 6.78 -8.24 5.59
C TYR A 151 6.39 -7.92 4.13
N VAL A 152 5.64 -6.84 3.89
CA VAL A 152 5.19 -6.47 2.54
C VAL A 152 6.30 -5.81 1.71
N LEU A 153 7.44 -5.52 2.33
CA LEU A 153 8.63 -4.95 1.70
C LEU A 153 9.73 -6.00 1.48
N GLY A 154 9.58 -7.23 1.98
CA GLY A 154 10.56 -8.32 1.82
C GLY A 154 10.74 -8.82 0.38
N VAL A 155 9.97 -8.28 -0.56
CA VAL A 155 10.11 -8.50 -2.01
C VAL A 155 11.12 -7.59 -2.68
N LEU A 156 11.62 -6.58 -1.96
CA LEU A 156 12.53 -5.61 -2.52
C LEU A 156 13.94 -6.19 -2.71
N ASP A 157 14.53 -5.91 -3.86
CA ASP A 157 15.93 -6.22 -4.12
C ASP A 157 16.89 -5.13 -3.58
N GLN A 158 18.20 -5.40 -3.62
CA GLN A 158 19.22 -4.46 -3.14
C GLN A 158 19.23 -3.12 -3.89
N TYR A 159 18.93 -3.13 -5.18
CA TYR A 159 18.87 -1.89 -5.98
C TYR A 159 17.69 -1.04 -5.55
N GLN A 160 16.52 -1.65 -5.36
CA GLN A 160 15.32 -0.97 -4.88
C GLN A 160 15.50 -0.43 -3.46
N LEU A 161 16.10 -1.22 -2.56
CA LEU A 161 16.41 -0.80 -1.19
C LEU A 161 17.34 0.42 -1.18
N ALA A 162 18.42 0.40 -1.97
CA ALA A 162 19.40 1.50 -2.05
C ALA A 162 18.80 2.84 -2.52
N HIS A 163 17.70 2.81 -3.27
CA HIS A 163 17.00 4.00 -3.76
C HIS A 163 15.65 4.24 -3.05
N SER A 164 15.47 3.67 -1.85
CA SER A 164 14.26 3.80 -1.05
C SER A 164 14.52 4.49 0.29
N LEU A 165 13.53 5.25 0.77
CA LEU A 165 13.57 5.88 2.09
C LEU A 165 12.30 5.55 2.89
N PHE A 166 12.48 5.15 4.16
CA PHE A 166 11.41 4.83 5.11
C PHE A 166 11.53 5.68 6.39
N PRO A 167 11.12 6.96 6.35
CA PRO A 167 11.39 7.91 7.44
C PRO A 167 10.67 7.64 8.76
N LEU A 168 9.79 6.62 8.82
CA LEU A 168 8.96 6.32 9.99
C LEU A 168 9.39 5.06 10.75
N GLY A 169 10.37 4.31 10.25
CA GLY A 169 10.78 3.02 10.81
C GLY A 169 11.26 3.06 12.26
N ASP A 170 11.64 4.23 12.76
CA ASP A 170 12.14 4.45 14.12
C ASP A 170 11.06 4.96 15.11
N SER A 171 9.81 5.08 14.67
CA SER A 171 8.78 5.81 15.38
C SER A 171 7.56 4.94 15.68
N LEU A 172 6.96 5.18 16.84
CA LEU A 172 5.63 4.64 17.16
C LEU A 172 4.56 5.42 16.39
N LYS A 173 3.46 4.75 16.05
CA LYS A 173 2.32 5.39 15.35
C LYS A 173 1.80 6.62 16.08
N SER A 174 1.74 6.57 17.40
CA SER A 174 1.29 7.68 18.24
C SER A 174 2.19 8.90 18.10
N GLN A 175 3.51 8.70 17.98
CA GLN A 175 4.47 9.77 17.77
C GLN A 175 4.28 10.42 16.39
N VAL A 176 4.05 9.61 15.36
CA VAL A 176 3.76 10.10 14.00
C VAL A 176 2.48 10.94 13.97
N ARG A 177 1.40 10.51 14.65
CA ARG A 177 0.16 11.32 14.75
C ARG A 177 0.37 12.63 15.51
N ALA A 178 1.12 12.61 16.62
CA ALA A 178 1.43 13.82 17.38
C ALA A 178 2.26 14.82 16.55
N GLU A 179 3.22 14.32 15.76
CA GLU A 179 4.00 15.13 14.83
C GLU A 179 3.12 15.77 13.74
N ALA A 180 2.20 14.99 13.14
CA ALA A 180 1.24 15.51 12.17
C ALA A 180 0.38 16.63 12.76
N ALA A 181 -0.10 16.47 14.01
CA ALA A 181 -0.87 17.48 14.72
C ALA A 181 -0.03 18.74 15.00
N GLY A 182 1.21 18.58 15.45
CA GLY A 182 2.15 19.69 15.68
C GLY A 182 2.48 20.49 14.41
N LEU A 183 2.51 19.82 13.25
CA LEU A 183 2.66 20.45 11.94
C LEU A 183 1.35 21.10 11.42
N GLY A 184 0.23 20.89 12.10
CA GLY A 184 -1.09 21.38 11.69
C GLY A 184 -1.60 20.69 10.42
N LEU A 185 -1.26 19.42 10.21
CA LEU A 185 -1.73 18.65 9.07
C LEU A 185 -3.16 18.14 9.31
N ALA A 186 -4.09 18.48 8.42
CA ALA A 186 -5.50 18.09 8.54
C ALA A 186 -5.73 16.57 8.58
N VAL A 187 -4.75 15.77 8.13
CA VAL A 187 -4.80 14.31 8.12
C VAL A 187 -4.38 13.66 9.45
N ALA A 188 -4.02 14.45 10.48
CA ALA A 188 -3.51 13.92 11.76
C ALA A 188 -4.46 12.92 12.43
N ASP A 189 -5.77 13.16 12.34
CA ASP A 189 -6.82 12.30 12.93
C ASP A 189 -7.43 11.32 11.92
N LYS A 190 -6.95 11.33 10.67
CA LYS A 190 -7.48 10.43 9.63
C LYS A 190 -7.21 8.98 10.03
N PRO A 191 -8.21 8.08 9.97
CA PRO A 191 -8.00 6.66 10.21
C PRO A 191 -6.97 6.07 9.23
N ASP A 192 -6.29 5.02 9.66
CA ASP A 192 -5.37 4.30 8.78
C ASP A 192 -6.15 3.60 7.67
N SER A 193 -5.58 3.58 6.46
CA SER A 193 -6.07 2.71 5.39
C SER A 193 -5.73 1.27 5.78
N ASN A 194 -6.79 0.49 6.01
CA ASN A 194 -6.72 -0.94 6.29
C ASN A 194 -7.56 -1.65 5.21
N ASP A 195 -7.29 -2.93 4.95
CA ASP A 195 -7.90 -3.73 3.88
C ASP A 195 -7.35 -3.46 2.45
N ILE A 196 -7.86 -4.20 1.48
CA ILE A 196 -7.39 -4.17 0.08
C ILE A 196 -7.84 -2.86 -0.58
N CYS A 197 -6.89 -2.07 -1.07
CA CYS A 197 -7.15 -0.69 -1.49
C CYS A 197 -8.16 -0.53 -2.65
N PHE A 198 -8.31 -1.56 -3.49
CA PHE A 198 -9.28 -1.57 -4.60
C PHE A 198 -10.63 -2.24 -4.25
N ILE A 199 -10.81 -2.70 -3.01
CA ILE A 199 -12.05 -3.28 -2.49
C ILE A 199 -12.54 -2.41 -1.32
N PRO A 200 -13.12 -1.23 -1.59
CA PRO A 200 -13.31 -0.19 -0.58
C PRO A 200 -14.33 -0.54 0.51
N ASP A 201 -15.24 -1.48 0.26
CA ASP A 201 -16.24 -1.97 1.22
C ASP A 201 -15.74 -3.19 2.02
N GLY A 202 -14.53 -3.69 1.70
CA GLY A 202 -13.94 -4.89 2.30
C GLY A 202 -14.59 -6.21 1.88
N ASN A 203 -15.58 -6.20 0.98
CA ASN A 203 -16.29 -7.40 0.54
C ASN A 203 -15.52 -8.16 -0.54
N THR A 204 -14.40 -8.77 -0.13
CA THR A 204 -13.53 -9.53 -1.06
C THR A 204 -14.27 -10.67 -1.75
N ALA A 205 -15.12 -11.39 -1.02
CA ALA A 205 -15.90 -12.49 -1.59
C ALA A 205 -16.91 -12.00 -2.66
N GLY A 206 -17.55 -10.85 -2.43
CA GLY A 206 -18.46 -10.22 -3.41
C GLY A 206 -17.71 -9.72 -4.64
N PHE A 207 -16.56 -9.07 -4.44
CA PHE A 207 -15.68 -8.64 -5.53
C PHE A 207 -15.24 -9.82 -6.40
N LEU A 208 -14.81 -10.92 -5.78
CA LEU A 208 -14.39 -12.13 -6.50
C LEU A 208 -15.56 -12.81 -7.22
N ALA A 209 -16.74 -12.88 -6.61
CA ALA A 209 -17.93 -13.44 -7.25
C ALA A 209 -18.36 -12.62 -8.49
N GLU A 210 -18.26 -11.29 -8.44
CA GLU A 210 -18.55 -10.43 -9.60
C GLU A 210 -17.56 -10.66 -10.75
N LYS A 211 -16.28 -10.90 -10.44
CA LYS A 211 -15.21 -11.01 -11.45
C LYS A 211 -14.99 -12.41 -11.99
N LEU A 212 -15.10 -13.44 -11.14
CA LEU A 212 -14.80 -14.83 -11.47
C LEU A 212 -16.07 -15.67 -11.68
N GLY A 213 -17.23 -15.19 -11.23
CA GLY A 213 -18.45 -15.98 -11.14
C GLY A 213 -18.45 -16.96 -9.96
N ASP A 214 -19.61 -17.52 -9.65
CA ASP A 214 -19.71 -18.59 -8.65
C ASP A 214 -19.28 -19.93 -9.25
N ALA A 215 -18.55 -20.71 -8.46
CA ALA A 215 -18.05 -22.03 -8.82
C ALA A 215 -18.43 -23.03 -7.71
N PRO A 216 -19.70 -23.48 -7.68
CA PRO A 216 -20.19 -24.28 -6.58
C PRO A 216 -19.53 -25.66 -6.53
N GLY A 217 -19.33 -26.17 -5.32
CA GLY A 217 -18.66 -27.45 -5.07
C GLY A 217 -19.04 -28.04 -3.72
N VAL A 218 -18.52 -29.23 -3.42
CA VAL A 218 -18.80 -29.94 -2.16
C VAL A 218 -17.71 -29.66 -1.13
N ILE A 219 -18.13 -29.46 0.12
CA ILE A 219 -17.23 -29.45 1.28
C ILE A 219 -17.18 -30.87 1.84
N VAL A 220 -15.97 -31.39 2.06
CA VAL A 220 -15.75 -32.74 2.61
C VAL A 220 -14.87 -32.69 3.86
N ASP A 221 -15.00 -33.69 4.73
CA ASP A 221 -14.04 -33.94 5.81
C ASP A 221 -12.77 -34.65 5.29
N ALA A 222 -11.83 -34.92 6.20
CA ALA A 222 -10.57 -35.61 5.88
C ALA A 222 -10.76 -37.07 5.39
N ASP A 223 -11.91 -37.68 5.70
CA ASP A 223 -12.28 -39.03 5.26
C ASP A 223 -13.07 -39.00 3.94
N GLY A 224 -13.28 -37.81 3.35
CA GLY A 224 -14.06 -37.62 2.13
C GLY A 224 -15.58 -37.62 2.33
N ARG A 225 -16.08 -37.63 3.58
CA ARG A 225 -17.52 -37.51 3.84
C ARG A 225 -17.97 -36.10 3.54
N ARG A 226 -19.06 -36.00 2.78
CA ARG A 226 -19.67 -34.71 2.45
C ARG A 226 -20.22 -34.03 3.71
N LEU A 227 -19.79 -32.80 3.95
CA LEU A 227 -20.23 -31.93 5.04
C LEU A 227 -21.19 -30.83 4.57
N GLY A 228 -21.07 -30.40 3.31
CA GLY A 228 -21.86 -29.28 2.78
C GLY A 228 -21.54 -28.95 1.33
N GLU A 229 -21.91 -27.74 0.92
CA GLU A 229 -21.63 -27.16 -0.38
C GLU A 229 -21.07 -25.75 -0.21
N HIS A 230 -20.26 -25.29 -1.16
CA HIS A 230 -19.74 -23.93 -1.23
C HIS A 230 -20.10 -23.27 -2.54
N GLN A 231 -19.99 -21.93 -2.62
CA GLN A 231 -20.22 -21.14 -3.84
C GLN A 231 -18.93 -20.78 -4.60
N GLY A 232 -17.78 -21.22 -4.10
CA GLY A 232 -16.47 -21.01 -4.75
C GLY A 232 -15.34 -21.14 -3.75
N THR A 233 -14.23 -21.76 -4.15
CA THR A 233 -13.05 -21.95 -3.29
C THR A 233 -12.44 -20.62 -2.87
N PHE A 234 -12.58 -19.58 -3.70
CA PHE A 234 -12.09 -18.22 -3.44
C PHE A 234 -12.71 -17.54 -2.19
N ARG A 235 -13.77 -18.12 -1.61
CA ARG A 235 -14.39 -17.65 -0.35
C ARG A 235 -13.70 -18.20 0.90
N TYR A 236 -12.69 -19.04 0.72
CA TYR A 236 -12.02 -19.76 1.78
C TYR A 236 -10.50 -19.60 1.68
N THR A 237 -9.85 -19.68 2.83
CA THR A 237 -8.39 -19.82 2.93
C THR A 237 -8.05 -20.90 3.95
N ILE A 238 -6.85 -21.49 3.82
CA ILE A 238 -6.40 -22.55 4.73
C ILE A 238 -6.35 -22.01 6.18
N GLY A 239 -6.99 -22.72 7.10
CA GLY A 239 -7.10 -22.32 8.50
C GLY A 239 -8.29 -21.42 8.83
N GLN A 240 -9.15 -21.07 7.86
CA GLN A 240 -10.37 -20.30 8.09
C GLN A 240 -11.37 -21.08 8.96
N ARG A 241 -11.84 -20.45 10.05
CA ARG A 241 -12.83 -21.04 10.98
C ARG A 241 -14.28 -20.61 10.71
N LYS A 242 -14.48 -19.43 10.14
CA LYS A 242 -15.82 -18.84 9.92
C LYS A 242 -16.24 -18.99 8.46
N GLY A 243 -17.55 -19.17 8.21
CA GLY A 243 -18.11 -19.19 6.86
C GLY A 243 -18.02 -20.54 6.12
N LEU A 244 -17.67 -21.62 6.85
CA LEU A 244 -17.86 -23.01 6.41
C LEU A 244 -19.32 -23.42 6.50
#